data_AF-A0A1H9K067-F1
#
_entry.id   AF-A0A1H9K067-F1
#
_cell.length_a   1.000
_cell.length_b   1.000
_cell.length_c   1.000
_cell.angle_alpha   90.00
_cell.angle_beta   90.00
_cell.angle_gamma   90.00
#
_symmetry.space_group_name_H-M   'P 1'
#
loop_
_entity.id
_entity.type
_entity.pdbx_description
1 polymer ?
#
loop_
_entity_poly.entity_id
_entity_poly.type
_entity_poly.pdbx_seq_one_letter_code
_entity_poly.pdbx_strand_id
1 'polypeptide(L)' 'MPRVFSGHTLTRPDTRFAYTENRFSTIGLLGVDVVVIAHTETVDEIHIISMRRAKRYEQKNYFASLQ' A
#
# COMPACT_ATOMS: atom_id res chain seq x y z
N MET A 1 -5.27 7.13 16.13
CA MET A 1 -5.68 7.11 14.71
C MET A 1 -4.90 6.01 14.01
N PRO A 2 -5.56 5.03 13.37
CA PRO A 2 -4.83 3.99 12.65
C PRO A 2 -4.09 4.63 11.46
N ARG A 3 -2.77 4.50 11.40
CA ARG A 3 -1.94 4.94 10.27
C ARG A 3 -1.44 3.69 9.57
N VAL A 4 -1.85 3.49 8.31
CA VAL A 4 -1.51 2.29 7.53
C VAL A 4 0.01 2.12 7.43
N PHE A 5 0.72 3.20 7.14
CA PHE A 5 2.18 3.23 6.97
C PHE A 5 2.98 3.06 8.27
N SER A 6 2.34 3.08 9.44
CA SER A 6 3.01 2.87 10.73
C SER A 6 2.95 1.42 11.21
N GLY A 7 2.25 0.55 10.49
CA GLY A 7 2.14 -0.88 10.80
C GLY A 7 2.90 -1.76 9.80
N HIS A 8 2.66 -3.07 9.87
CA HIS A 8 3.15 -3.99 8.84
C HIS A 8 2.58 -3.59 7.48
N THR A 9 3.45 -3.48 6.48
CA THR A 9 3.07 -3.09 5.13
C THR A 9 3.83 -3.91 4.10
N LEU A 10 3.18 -4.16 2.97
CA LEU A 10 3.80 -4.75 1.79
C LEU A 10 3.82 -3.70 0.68
N THR A 11 4.98 -3.09 0.45
CA THR A 11 5.18 -2.10 -0.61
C THR A 11 5.81 -2.73 -1.83
N ARG A 12 5.28 -2.45 -3.01
CA ARG A 12 5.85 -2.88 -4.29
C ARG A 12 5.83 -1.74 -5.31
N PRO A 13 6.88 -1.60 -6.14
CA PRO A 13 6.85 -0.67 -7.27
C PRO A 13 5.70 -0.98 -8.22
N ASP A 14 4.98 0.04 -8.66
CA ASP A 14 3.96 -0.07 -9.71
C ASP A 14 4.58 0.21 -11.07
N THR A 15 5.07 -0.85 -11.71
CA THR A 15 5.76 -0.79 -13.01
C THR A 15 4.81 -1.05 -14.19
N ARG A 16 3.49 -0.96 -14.00
CA ARG A 16 2.51 -1.26 -15.05
C ARG A 16 2.58 -0.28 -16.22
N PHE A 17 3.05 0.94 -15.96
CA PHE A 17 3.23 1.98 -16.97
C PHE A 17 4.56 2.70 -16.74
N ALA A 18 5.11 3.29 -17.80
CA ALA A 18 6.26 4.19 -17.71
C ALA A 18 5.80 5.55 -17.18
N TYR A 19 5.54 5.62 -15.88
CA TYR A 19 5.26 6.88 -15.19
C TYR A 19 6.53 7.73 -15.12
N THR A 20 6.39 9.05 -15.15
CA THR A 20 7.50 9.99 -14.95
C THR A 20 8.00 10.03 -13.51
N GLU A 21 7.19 9.49 -12.58
CA GLU A 21 7.46 9.45 -11.14
C GLU A 21 7.39 8.01 -10.63
N ASN A 22 8.19 7.69 -9.61
CA ASN A 22 8.19 6.39 -8.97
C ASN A 22 6.87 6.17 -8.20
N ARG A 23 6.03 5.28 -8.74
CA ARG A 23 4.77 4.88 -8.09
C ARG A 23 4.93 3.58 -7.35
N PHE A 24 4.24 3.49 -6.23
CA PHE A 24 4.22 2.32 -5.38
C PHE A 24 2.79 1.91 -5.05
N SER A 25 2.60 0.61 -4.88
CA SER A 25 1.39 0.02 -4.33
C SER A 25 1.74 -0.59 -2.97
N THR A 26 1.12 -0.07 -1.91
CA THR A 26 1.31 -0.51 -0.53
C THR A 26 0.06 -1.19 -0.01
N ILE A 27 0.19 -2.40 0.51
CA ILE A 27 -0.88 -3.11 1.20
C ILE A 27 -0.64 -2.98 2.70
N GLY A 28 -1.66 -2.59 3.46
CA GLY A 28 -1.56 -2.47 4.91
C GLY A 28 -2.91 -2.49 5.61
N LEU A 29 -2.87 -2.49 6.95
CA LEU A 29 -4.06 -2.53 7.79
C LEU A 29 -4.53 -1.12 8.17
N LEU A 30 -5.79 -0.79 7.88
CA LEU A 30 -6.48 0.40 8.33
C LEU A 30 -7.59 -0.01 9.31
N GLY A 31 -7.30 0.02 10.61
CA GLY A 31 -8.22 -0.50 11.62
C GLY A 31 -8.34 -2.02 11.49
N VAL A 32 -9.49 -2.50 11.03
CA VAL A 32 -9.74 -3.94 10.75
C VAL A 32 -9.71 -4.29 9.27
N ASP A 33 -9.61 -3.28 8.39
CA ASP A 33 -9.67 -3.45 6.95
C ASP A 33 -8.28 -3.45 6.33
N VAL A 34 -8.00 -4.44 5.48
CA VAL A 34 -6.80 -4.40 4.64
C VAL A 34 -7.08 -3.52 3.43
N VAL A 35 -6.22 -2.54 3.19
CA VAL A 35 -6.31 -1.58 2.09
C VAL A 35 -5.10 -1.68 1.19
N VAL A 36 -5.29 -1.33 -0.08
CA VAL A 36 -4.21 -1.07 -1.04
C VAL A 36 -4.18 0.42 -1.32
N ILE A 37 -3.01 1.02 -1.13
CA ILE A 37 -2.74 2.43 -1.36
C ILE A 37 -1.78 2.53 -2.54
N ALA A 38 -2.20 3.22 -3.60
CA ALA A 38 -1.28 3.65 -4.64
C ALA A 38 -0.77 5.05 -4.27
N HIS A 39 0.54 5.23 -4.25
CA HIS A 39 1.16 6.49 -3.85
C HIS A 39 2.46 6.73 -4.61
N THR A 40 2.91 7.98 -4.61
CA THR A 40 4.32 8.32 -4.83
C THR A 40 4.93 8.66 -3.48
N GLU A 41 6.22 8.39 -3.33
CA GLU A 41 6.97 8.76 -2.13
C GLU A 41 8.23 9.53 -2.52
N THR A 42 8.55 10.54 -1.74
CA THR A 42 9.82 11.26 -1.73
C THR A 42 10.50 11.05 -0.38
N VAL A 43 11.67 11.64 -0.18
CA VAL A 43 12.36 11.60 1.13
C VAL A 43 11.52 12.28 2.22
N ASP A 44 10.70 13.26 1.85
CA ASP A 44 10.01 14.15 2.79
C ASP A 44 8.52 13.84 2.94
N GLU A 45 7.89 13.26 1.91
CA GLU A 45 6.44 13.05 1.89
C GLU A 45 5.97 11.82 1.11
N ILE A 46 4.80 11.30 1.49
CA ILE A 46 4.05 10.29 0.76
C ILE A 46 2.78 10.94 0.18
N HIS A 47 2.67 10.97 -1.14
CA HIS A 47 1.50 11.50 -1.84
C HIS A 47 0.57 10.35 -2.25
N ILE A 48 -0.60 10.28 -1.61
CA ILE A 48 -1.60 9.23 -1.89
C ILE A 48 -2.36 9.58 -3.17
N ILE A 49 -2.25 8.72 -4.19
CA ILE A 49 -3.00 8.83 -5.44
C ILE A 49 -4.37 8.19 -5.31
N SER A 50 -4.44 7.00 -4.70
CA SER A 50 -5.70 6.29 -4.48
C SER A 50 -5.59 5.33 -3.31
N MET A 51 -6.73 5.06 -2.67
CA MET A 51 -6.87 4.05 -1.64
C MET A 51 -8.12 3.23 -1.92
N ARG A 52 -8.01 1.91 -1.81
CA ARG A 52 -9.15 1.00 -1.93
C ARG A 52 -9.04 -0.16 -0.95
N ARG A 53 -10.17 -0.78 -0.66
CA ARG A 53 -10.18 -2.08 0.03
C ARG A 53 -9.40 -3.11 -0.80
N ALA A 54 -8.59 -3.91 -0.13
CA ALA A 54 -7.88 -5.01 -0.75
C ALA A 54 -8.85 -6.12 -1.18
N LYS A 55 -8.61 -6.70 -2.36
CA LYS A 55 -9.35 -7.87 -2.85
C LYS A 55 -8.99 -9.09 -1.99
N ARG A 56 -9.86 -10.10 -1.96
CA ARG A 56 -9.67 -11.30 -1.11
C ARG A 56 -8.28 -11.95 -1.23
N TYR A 57 -7.71 -12.05 -2.44
CA TYR A 57 -6.38 -12.63 -2.63
C TYR A 57 -5.26 -11.70 -2.09
N GLU A 58 -5.42 -10.38 -2.20
CA GLU A 58 -4.47 -9.39 -1.65
C GLU A 58 -4.49 -9.43 -0.12
N GLN A 59 -5.69 -9.58 0.48
CA GLN A 59 -5.83 -9.77 1.93
C GLN A 59 -5.12 -11.04 2.39
N LYS A 60 -5.34 -12.17 1.71
CA LYS A 60 -4.66 -13.43 2.01
C LYS A 60 -3.14 -13.28 1.96
N ASN A 61 -2.61 -12.62 0.92
CA ASN A 61 -1.18 -12.38 0.79
C ASN A 61 -0.63 -11.48 1.91
N TYR A 62 -1.40 -10.47 2.33
CA TYR A 62 -1.03 -9.63 3.46
C TYR A 62 -0.96 -10.43 4.77
N PHE A 63 -2.01 -11.18 5.11
CA PHE A 63 -2.01 -11.99 6.33
C PHE A 63 -0.98 -13.12 6.32
N ALA A 64 -0.72 -13.73 5.16
CA ALA A 64 0.34 -14.74 5.02
C ALA A 64 1.76 -14.15 5.17
N SER A 65 1.91 -12.84 5.04
CA SER A 65 3.19 -12.16 5.26
C SER A 65 3.43 -11.71 6.70
N LEU A 66 2.41 -11.83 7.57
CA LEU A 66 2.56 -11.60 9.00
C LEU A 66 3.20 -12.85 9.60
N GLN A 67 4.42 -12.73 10.12
CA GLN A 67 5.09 -13.79 10.89
C GLN A 67 4.68 -13.74 12.35
#